data_AF-A0A1W1ZYF4-F1
#
_entry.id   AF-A0A1W1ZYF4-F1
#
_cell.length_a   1.000
_cell.length_b   1.000
_cell.length_c   1.000
_cell.angle_alpha   90.00
_cell.angle_beta   90.00
_cell.angle_gamma   90.00
#
_symmetry.space_group_name_H-M   'P 1'
#
loop_
_entity.id
_entity.type
_entity.pdbx_description
1 polymer ?
#
loop_
_entity_poly.entity_id
_entity_poly.type
_entity_poly.pdbx_seq_one_letter_code
_entity_poly.pdbx_strand_id
1 'polypeptide(L)' 'MTGSILERGLTLFAFAVLLVFLGVLIAYVPRLDLGGVILATVLLAGYDLFLHRPPK' A
#
# COMPACT_ATOMS: atom_id res chain seq x y z
N MET A 1 -3.45 20.99 15.59
CA MET A 1 -4.38 19.88 15.87
C MET A 1 -5.60 19.97 14.94
N THR A 2 -5.37 20.03 13.63
CA THR A 2 -6.41 20.21 12.61
C THR A 2 -6.01 19.26 11.48
N GLY A 3 -6.60 18.07 11.37
CA GLY A 3 -6.35 17.21 10.21
C GLY A 3 -6.31 15.70 10.37
N SER A 4 -6.54 15.09 11.55
CA SER A 4 -6.44 13.63 11.71
C SER A 4 -7.27 12.80 10.71
N ILE A 5 -8.43 13.32 10.31
CA ILE A 5 -9.28 12.73 9.26
C ILE A 5 -8.68 12.90 7.86
N LEU A 6 -8.11 14.07 7.57
CA LEU A 6 -7.48 14.36 6.29
C LEU A 6 -6.22 13.51 6.11
N GLU A 7 -5.37 13.44 7.13
CA GLU A 7 -4.18 12.59 7.15
C GLU A 7 -4.55 11.13 6.92
N ARG A 8 -5.50 10.61 7.71
CA ARG A 8 -5.93 9.21 7.57
C ARG A 8 -6.58 8.93 6.21
N GLY A 9 -7.33 9.89 5.67
CA GLY A 9 -7.90 9.82 4.32
C GLY A 9 -6.81 9.81 3.24
N LEU A 10 -5.80 10.67 3.36
CA LEU A 10 -4.64 10.71 2.46
C LEU A 10 -3.83 9.42 2.51
N THR A 11 -3.60 8.85 3.69
CA THR A 11 -2.90 7.56 3.82
C THR A 11 -3.66 6.43 3.14
N LEU A 12 -4.98 6.34 3.36
CA LEU A 12 -5.82 5.35 2.68
C LEU A 12 -5.83 5.56 1.16
N PHE A 13 -5.90 6.80 0.70
CA PHE A 13 -5.84 7.13 -0.72
C PHE A 13 -4.49 6.74 -1.33
N ALA A 14 -3.38 7.05 -0.66
CA ALA A 14 -2.04 6.67 -1.13
C ALA A 14 -1.89 5.14 -1.25
N PHE A 15 -2.40 4.38 -0.28
CA PHE A 15 -2.39 2.93 -0.33
C PHE A 15 -3.26 2.39 -1.48
N ALA A 16 -4.43 2.99 -1.74
CA ALA A 16 -5.26 2.62 -2.88
C ALA A 16 -4.56 2.88 -4.23
N VAL A 17 -3.90 4.03 -4.37
CA VAL A 17 -3.10 4.35 -5.57
C VAL A 17 -1.96 3.35 -5.76
N LEU A 18 -1.27 2.95 -4.68
CA LEU A 18 -0.26 1.90 -4.72
C LEU A 18 -0.85 0.59 -5.26
N LEU A 19 -1.99 0.13 -4.73
CA LEU A 19 -2.64 -1.10 -5.19
C LEU A 19 -3.02 -1.04 -6.68
N VAL A 20 -3.55 0.09 -7.15
CA VAL A 20 -3.90 0.28 -8.57
C VAL A 20 -2.65 0.18 -9.44
N PHE A 21 -1.58 0.88 -9.07
CA PHE A 21 -0.32 0.83 -9.81
C PHE A 21 0.26 -0.60 -9.87
N LEU A 22 0.29 -1.31 -8.75
CA LEU A 22 0.75 -2.70 -8.72
C LEU A 22 -0.15 -3.63 -9.55
N GLY A 23 -1.46 -3.39 -9.56
CA GLY A 23 -2.40 -4.10 -10.44
C GLY A 23 -2.08 -3.90 -11.92
N VAL A 24 -1.72 -2.67 -12.34
CA VAL A 24 -1.24 -2.39 -13.69
C VAL A 24 0.03 -3.20 -14.00
N LEU A 25 0.98 -3.29 -13.05
CA LEU A 25 2.18 -4.10 -13.25
C LEU A 25 1.86 -5.58 -13.46
N ILE A 26 0.91 -6.15 -12.70
CA ILE A 26 0.48 -7.55 -12.89
C ILE A 26 -0.13 -7.75 -14.27
N ALA A 27 -0.97 -6.81 -14.73
CA ALA A 27 -1.69 -6.93 -16.01
C ALA A 27 -0.76 -6.79 -17.22
N TYR A 28 0.17 -5.84 -17.19
CA TYR A 28 1.01 -5.51 -18.35
C TYR A 28 2.41 -6.16 -18.30
N VAL A 29 2.86 -6.61 -17.13
CA VAL A 29 4.19 -7.21 -16.94
C VAL A 29 4.08 -8.53 -16.14
N PRO A 30 3.33 -9.53 -16.61
CA PRO A 30 3.08 -10.77 -15.87
C PRO A 30 4.35 -11.61 -15.73
N ARG A 31 5.07 -11.43 -14.62
CA ARG A 31 6.25 -12.21 -14.24
C ARG A 31 6.04 -12.83 -12.86
N LEU A 32 6.40 -14.10 -12.70
CA LEU A 32 6.23 -14.80 -11.43
C LEU A 32 7.04 -14.16 -10.30
N ASP A 33 8.29 -13.79 -10.58
CA ASP A 33 9.17 -13.11 -9.63
C ASP A 33 8.59 -11.76 -9.17
N LEU A 34 8.00 -11.02 -10.12
CA LEU A 34 7.31 -9.76 -9.86
C LEU A 34 6.09 -9.98 -8.95
N GLY A 35 5.31 -11.04 -9.18
CA GLY A 35 4.17 -11.38 -8.34
C GLY A 35 4.57 -11.57 -6.88
N GLY A 36 5.70 -12.24 -6.62
CA GLY A 36 6.24 -12.39 -5.27
C GLY A 36 6.62 -11.06 -4.62
N VAL A 37 7.32 -10.19 -5.34
CA VAL A 37 7.70 -8.85 -4.86
C VAL A 37 6.47 -7.97 -4.59
N ILE A 38 5.48 -8.01 -5.48
CA ILE A 38 4.21 -7.28 -5.31
C ILE A 38 3.48 -7.76 -4.06
N LEU A 39 3.36 -9.08 -3.88
CA LEU A 39 2.71 -9.65 -2.70
C LEU A 39 3.40 -9.21 -1.41
N ALA A 40 4.72 -9.30 -1.35
CA ALA A 40 5.49 -8.84 -0.19
C ALA A 40 5.27 -7.34 0.07
N THR A 41 5.26 -6.53 -0.98
CA THR A 41 5.04 -5.08 -0.90
C THR A 41 3.67 -4.74 -0.32
N VAL A 42 2.61 -5.39 -0.83
CA VAL A 42 1.24 -5.17 -0.35
C VAL A 42 1.08 -5.62 1.10
N LEU A 43 1.67 -6.75 1.48
CA LEU A 43 1.63 -7.24 2.86
C LEU A 43 2.35 -6.31 3.82
N LEU A 44 3.55 -5.82 3.48
CA LEU A 44 4.32 -4.89 4.31
C LEU A 44 3.63 -3.53 4.43
N ALA A 45 3.19 -2.94 3.33
CA ALA A 45 2.49 -1.66 3.34
C ALA A 45 1.14 -1.75 4.06
N GLY A 46 0.42 -2.87 3.90
CA GLY A 46 -0.80 -3.15 4.65
C GLY A 46 -0.52 -3.34 6.15
N TYR A 47 0.56 -4.04 6.49
CA TYR A 47 0.98 -4.19 7.89
C TYR A 47 1.28 -2.83 8.53
N ASP A 48 2.04 -1.97 7.84
CA ASP A 48 2.33 -0.60 8.29
C ASP A 48 1.03 0.20 8.53
N LEU A 49 0.09 0.12 7.58
CA LEU A 49 -1.15 0.89 7.61
C LEU A 49 -2.15 0.44 8.69
N PHE A 50 -2.27 -0.88 8.92
CA PHE A 50 -3.36 -1.44 9.73
C PHE A 50 -2.91 -1.96 11.11
N LEU A 51 -1.66 -2.41 11.23
CA LEU A 51 -1.19 -3.18 12.38
C LEU A 51 -0.02 -2.50 13.09
N HIS A 52 0.87 -1.84 12.33
CA HIS A 52 1.99 -1.13 12.91
C HIS A 52 1.52 0.15 13.60
N ARG A 53 1.83 0.27 14.89
CA ARG A 53 1.66 1.51 15.64
C ARG A 53 3.06 2.07 15.88
N PRO A 54 3.44 3.18 15.24
CA PRO A 54 4.75 3.75 15.48
C PRO A 54 4.90 4.14 16.96
N PRO A 55 6.07 3.90 17.57
CA PRO A 55 6.33 4.40 18.93
C PRO A 55 6.21 5.93 18.94
N LYS A 56 5.55 6.45 19.98
CA LYS A 56 5.33 7.89 20.20
C LYS A 56 6.62 8.63 20.53
#